data_AF-A0A4V2XV32-F1
#
_entry.id   AF-A0A4V2XV32-F1
#
_cell.length_a   1.000
_cell.length_b   1.000
_cell.length_c   1.000
_cell.angle_alpha   90.00
_cell.angle_beta   90.00
_cell.angle_gamma   90.00
#
_symmetry.space_group_name_H-M   'P 1'
#
loop_
_entity.id
_entity.type
_entity.pdbx_description
1 polymer ?
#
loop_
_entity_poly.entity_id
_entity_poly.type
_entity_poly.pdbx_seq_one_letter_code
_entity_poly.pdbx_strand_id
1 'polypeptide(L)'
;MDPGTHVLAHGLGGRTDLPLDAVAAIAGGGIAVAASFAALTAAWTRPRLNPDAGRPLPPALARVLDAPALTWTGRVLALACTALVVAAAFAGPPATEDNLAPWALYVTFWVGLVPASVLLGPVWRRVNPLRTLHAALCRATRTSPAGRRALPARLGYLPAAAWLTGFVWLELVAPGRSDPRLVGTLILAYTAVNLALAWWFGRDWFTRGDGFEAYSSLLARMSPIGRRGTRTPVHP
;
A
#
# COMPACT_ATOMS: atom_id res chain seq x y z
N MET A 1 -2.40 -29.02 -49.88
CA MET A 1 -1.61 -27.92 -49.28
C MET A 1 -2.13 -27.73 -47.86
N ASP A 2 -1.37 -28.22 -46.89
CA ASP A 2 -1.49 -27.94 -45.46
C ASP A 2 -0.34 -26.97 -45.12
N PRO A 3 -0.21 -26.32 -43.95
CA PRO A 3 -1.18 -25.86 -42.93
C PRO A 3 -0.94 -24.36 -42.58
N GLY A 4 -1.73 -23.83 -41.64
CA GLY A 4 -1.22 -22.80 -40.70
C GLY A 4 -1.71 -21.38 -40.97
N THR A 5 -2.20 -20.63 -40.00
CA THR A 5 -2.14 -20.82 -38.55
C THR A 5 -3.22 -19.93 -37.96
N HIS A 6 -4.03 -20.50 -37.07
CA HIS A 6 -4.84 -19.71 -36.15
C HIS A 6 -3.92 -18.77 -35.37
N VAL A 7 -4.02 -17.47 -35.60
CA VAL A 7 -3.56 -16.50 -34.60
C VAL A 7 -4.72 -16.24 -33.64
N LEU A 8 -4.97 -17.26 -32.82
CA LEU A 8 -5.67 -17.17 -31.54
C LEU A 8 -4.74 -16.48 -30.55
N ALA A 9 -4.52 -15.19 -30.73
CA ALA A 9 -3.72 -14.37 -29.82
C ALA A 9 -4.43 -13.05 -29.51
N HIS A 10 -5.74 -13.10 -29.25
CA HIS A 10 -6.45 -12.02 -28.58
C HIS A 10 -6.73 -12.55 -27.18
N GLY A 11 -5.82 -12.24 -26.27
CA GLY A 11 -5.96 -12.59 -24.86
C GLY A 11 -7.25 -11.99 -24.32
N LEU A 12 -8.14 -12.85 -23.84
CA LEU A 12 -9.16 -12.57 -22.83
C LEU A 12 -9.93 -11.24 -23.04
N GLY A 13 -10.72 -11.17 -24.11
CA GLY A 13 -11.59 -10.02 -24.42
C GLY A 13 -13.08 -10.34 -24.50
N GLY A 14 -13.52 -11.48 -23.96
CA GLY A 14 -14.92 -11.88 -23.94
C GLY A 14 -15.35 -12.09 -22.51
N ARG A 15 -16.39 -11.37 -22.07
CA ARG A 15 -17.11 -11.62 -20.83
C ARG A 15 -17.41 -13.12 -20.78
N THR A 16 -16.74 -13.83 -19.86
CA THR A 16 -17.03 -15.24 -19.60
C THR A 16 -18.47 -15.31 -19.14
N ASP A 17 -19.38 -15.65 -20.06
CA ASP A 17 -20.63 -16.30 -19.71
C ASP A 17 -20.25 -17.65 -19.10
N LEU A 18 -19.86 -17.64 -17.82
CA LEU A 18 -19.80 -18.88 -17.07
C LEU A 18 -21.23 -19.46 -17.08
N PRO A 19 -21.39 -20.78 -17.21
CA PRO A 19 -22.67 -21.46 -16.97
C PRO A 19 -23.03 -21.47 -15.47
N LEU A 20 -22.76 -20.38 -14.76
CA LEU A 20 -23.03 -20.15 -13.35
C LEU A 20 -23.87 -18.89 -13.23
N ASP A 21 -24.99 -18.99 -12.52
CA ASP A 21 -25.81 -17.83 -12.19
C ASP A 21 -24.95 -16.77 -11.48
N ALA A 22 -24.91 -15.56 -12.04
CA ALA A 22 -24.07 -14.48 -11.54
C ALA A 22 -24.44 -14.11 -10.09
N VAL A 23 -25.73 -14.19 -9.75
CA VAL A 23 -26.20 -13.91 -8.39
C VAL A 23 -25.69 -14.98 -7.43
N ALA A 24 -25.83 -16.26 -7.78
CA ALA A 24 -25.28 -17.37 -6.99
C ALA A 24 -23.75 -17.28 -6.85
N ALA A 25 -23.01 -16.91 -7.90
CA ALA A 25 -21.56 -16.76 -7.85
C ALA A 25 -21.13 -15.59 -6.94
N ILE A 26 -21.78 -14.43 -7.05
CA ILE A 26 -21.53 -13.27 -6.18
C ILE A 26 -21.88 -13.61 -4.72
N ALA A 27 -23.04 -14.22 -4.49
CA ALA A 27 -23.47 -14.63 -3.15
C ALA A 27 -22.51 -15.66 -2.55
N GLY A 28 -22.13 -16.69 -3.32
CA GLY A 28 -21.18 -17.71 -2.90
C GLY A 28 -19.81 -17.13 -2.56
N GLY A 29 -19.26 -16.27 -3.42
CA GLY A 29 -18.00 -15.56 -3.16
C GLY A 29 -18.08 -14.67 -1.91
N GLY A 30 -19.17 -13.91 -1.76
CA GLY A 30 -19.43 -13.07 -0.59
C GLY A 30 -19.52 -13.89 0.71
N ILE A 31 -20.24 -15.01 0.68
CA ILE A 31 -20.35 -15.94 1.81
C ILE A 31 -19.00 -16.55 2.14
N ALA A 32 -18.22 -16.99 1.14
CA ALA A 32 -16.90 -17.58 1.37
C ALA A 32 -15.94 -16.58 2.04
N VAL A 33 -15.95 -15.32 1.60
CA VAL A 33 -15.17 -14.25 2.23
C VAL A 33 -15.66 -13.98 3.66
N ALA A 34 -16.97 -13.82 3.86
CA ALA A 34 -17.55 -13.57 5.19
C ALA A 34 -17.24 -14.72 6.17
N ALA A 35 -17.39 -15.97 5.73
CA ALA A 35 -17.07 -17.16 6.51
C ALA A 35 -15.57 -17.23 6.84
N SER A 36 -14.69 -16.87 5.90
CA SER A 36 -13.24 -16.81 6.13
C SER A 36 -12.88 -15.78 7.21
N PHE A 37 -13.47 -14.59 7.16
CA PHE A 37 -13.27 -13.56 8.20
C PHE A 37 -13.87 -13.97 9.55
N ALA A 38 -15.05 -14.61 9.56
CA ALA A 38 -15.66 -15.13 10.78
C ALA A 38 -14.77 -16.21 11.42
N ALA A 39 -14.27 -17.15 10.61
CA ALA A 39 -13.34 -18.19 11.06
C ALA A 39 -12.04 -17.59 11.60
N LEU A 40 -11.45 -16.61 10.92
CA LEU A 40 -10.25 -15.90 11.41
C LEU A 40 -10.52 -15.17 12.73
N THR A 41 -11.64 -14.46 12.84
CA THR A 41 -11.99 -13.72 14.06
C THR A 41 -12.23 -14.64 15.25
N ALA A 42 -12.87 -15.79 15.03
CA ALA A 42 -13.12 -16.79 16.08
C ALA A 42 -11.87 -17.60 16.45
N ALA A 43 -11.09 -18.06 15.46
CA ALA A 43 -9.95 -18.94 15.68
C ALA A 43 -8.66 -18.20 16.05
N TRP A 44 -8.54 -16.92 15.68
CA TRP A 44 -7.34 -16.11 15.84
C TRP A 44 -7.58 -14.90 16.77
N THR A 45 -7.98 -15.19 18.02
CA THR A 45 -8.19 -14.17 19.06
C THR A 45 -6.89 -13.66 19.70
N ARG A 46 -5.77 -14.36 19.50
CA ARG A 46 -4.44 -13.97 20.01
C ARG A 46 -3.44 -13.88 18.87
N PRO A 47 -2.56 -12.86 18.82
CA PRO A 47 -1.56 -12.73 17.77
C PRO A 47 -0.58 -13.91 17.81
N ARG A 48 -0.71 -14.86 16.87
CA ARG A 48 0.18 -16.02 16.71
C ARG A 48 1.44 -15.73 15.90
N LEU A 49 1.50 -14.57 15.25
CA LEU A 49 2.69 -14.10 14.54
C LEU A 49 3.73 -13.63 15.57
N ASN A 50 4.77 -14.44 15.77
CA ASN A 50 5.90 -14.06 16.61
C ASN A 50 6.80 -13.08 15.82
N PRO A 51 6.88 -11.79 16.20
CA PRO A 51 7.72 -10.82 15.51
C PRO A 51 9.22 -11.15 15.60
N ASP A 52 9.63 -12.03 16.52
CA ASP A 52 11.02 -12.44 16.73
C ASP A 52 11.38 -13.77 16.05
N ALA A 53 10.44 -14.41 15.32
CA ALA A 53 10.68 -15.68 14.64
C ALA A 53 11.51 -15.54 13.34
N GLY A 54 11.65 -14.33 12.81
CA GLY A 54 12.42 -14.07 11.59
C GLY A 54 13.94 -14.24 11.80
N ARG A 55 14.64 -14.80 10.81
CA ARG A 55 16.11 -14.91 10.85
C ARG A 55 16.75 -13.52 10.81
N PRO A 56 17.76 -13.23 11.63
CA PRO A 56 18.42 -11.94 11.62
C PRO A 56 19.09 -11.70 10.27
N LEU A 57 18.81 -10.55 9.66
CA LEU A 57 19.47 -10.09 8.44
C LEU A 57 20.98 -9.92 8.71
N PRO A 58 21.89 -10.38 7.83
CA PRO A 58 23.33 -10.20 8.03
C PRO A 58 23.67 -8.71 8.26
N PRO A 59 24.55 -8.36 9.23
CA PRO A 59 24.81 -6.97 9.62
C PRO A 59 25.33 -6.10 8.47
N ALA A 60 26.03 -6.68 7.50
CA ALA A 60 26.48 -5.98 6.30
C ALA A 60 25.29 -5.57 5.41
N LEU A 61 24.36 -6.50 5.16
CA LEU A 61 23.18 -6.24 4.33
C LEU A 61 22.19 -5.32 5.06
N ALA A 62 22.05 -5.45 6.38
CA ALA A 62 21.28 -4.50 7.18
C ALA A 62 21.83 -3.07 7.05
N ARG A 63 23.15 -2.88 7.17
CA ARG A 63 23.80 -1.56 7.00
C ARG A 63 23.61 -0.97 5.61
N VAL A 64 23.71 -1.77 4.55
CA VAL A 64 23.46 -1.30 3.18
C VAL A 64 22.00 -0.89 2.99
N LEU A 65 21.06 -1.70 3.48
CA LEU A 65 19.63 -1.39 3.39
C LEU A 65 19.20 -0.21 4.28
N ASP A 66 19.97 0.09 5.33
CA ASP A 66 19.77 1.22 6.24
C ASP A 66 20.64 2.44 5.88
N ALA A 67 21.37 2.39 4.77
CA ALA A 67 22.17 3.50 4.31
C ALA A 67 21.27 4.75 4.12
N PRO A 68 21.64 5.90 4.72
CA PRO A 68 20.89 7.14 4.55
C PRO A 68 20.72 7.52 3.09
N ALA A 69 21.76 7.28 2.27
CA ALA A 69 21.74 7.49 0.83
C ALA A 69 20.65 6.65 0.14
N LEU A 70 20.59 5.33 0.40
CA LEU A 70 19.58 4.47 -0.19
C LEU A 70 18.16 4.88 0.22
N THR A 71 17.98 5.26 1.49
CA THR A 71 16.69 5.75 1.99
C THR A 71 16.30 7.07 1.32
N TRP A 72 17.25 7.99 1.14
CA TRP A 72 17.02 9.25 0.45
C TRP A 72 16.71 9.05 -1.03
N THR A 73 17.50 8.25 -1.73
CA THR A 73 17.27 7.89 -3.14
C THR A 73 15.90 7.25 -3.31
N GLY A 74 15.53 6.30 -2.44
CA GLY A 74 14.22 5.68 -2.46
C GLY A 74 13.06 6.67 -2.25
N ARG A 75 13.22 7.65 -1.35
CA ARG A 75 12.23 8.72 -1.13
C ARG A 75 12.10 9.64 -2.33
N VAL A 76 13.21 10.07 -2.92
CA VAL A 76 13.22 10.94 -4.10
C VAL A 76 12.60 10.21 -5.29
N LEU A 77 12.97 8.94 -5.51
CA LEU A 77 12.41 8.13 -6.58
C LEU A 77 10.91 7.90 -6.38
N ALA A 78 10.48 7.54 -5.17
CA ALA A 78 9.06 7.37 -4.88
C ALA A 78 8.26 8.67 -5.13
N LEU A 79 8.79 9.82 -4.69
CA LEU A 79 8.17 11.12 -4.93
C LEU A 79 8.11 11.45 -6.43
N ALA A 80 9.20 11.23 -7.17
CA ALA A 80 9.26 11.46 -8.61
C ALA A 80 8.30 10.56 -9.38
N CYS A 81 8.23 9.27 -9.02
CA CYS A 81 7.27 8.33 -9.59
C CYS A 81 5.83 8.74 -9.28
N THR A 82 5.51 9.15 -8.04
CA THR A 82 4.17 9.66 -7.70
C THR A 82 3.83 10.89 -8.53
N ALA A 83 4.76 11.84 -8.67
CA ALA A 83 4.55 13.04 -9.49
C ALA A 83 4.34 12.71 -10.98
N LEU A 84 5.12 11.77 -11.52
CA LEU A 84 4.98 11.28 -12.89
C LEU A 84 3.62 10.62 -13.12
N VAL A 85 3.16 9.78 -12.19
CA VAL A 85 1.86 9.12 -12.28
C VAL A 85 0.73 10.14 -12.25
N VAL A 86 0.81 11.15 -11.38
CA VAL A 86 -0.18 12.25 -11.36
C VAL A 86 -0.13 13.05 -12.66
N ALA A 87 1.06 13.36 -13.18
CA ALA A 87 1.20 14.05 -14.46
C ALA A 87 0.59 13.22 -15.61
N ALA A 88 0.87 11.92 -15.67
CA ALA A 88 0.31 11.01 -16.66
C ALA A 88 -1.22 10.88 -16.54
N ALA A 89 -1.75 10.90 -15.31
CA ALA A 89 -3.20 10.86 -15.07
C ALA A 89 -3.95 12.06 -15.68
N PHE A 90 -3.36 13.27 -15.61
CA PHE A 90 -4.03 14.49 -16.07
C PHE A 90 -3.62 14.95 -17.46
N ALA A 91 -2.35 14.76 -17.85
CA ALA A 91 -1.79 15.20 -19.13
C ALA A 91 -1.63 14.07 -20.15
N GLY A 92 -1.72 12.80 -19.72
CA GLY A 92 -1.65 11.64 -20.60
C GLY A 92 -2.96 11.38 -21.38
N PRO A 93 -2.97 10.36 -22.25
CA PRO A 93 -4.15 9.99 -23.02
C PRO A 93 -5.37 9.70 -22.13
N PRO A 94 -6.59 10.10 -22.53
CA PRO A 94 -7.79 9.83 -21.74
C PRO A 94 -8.19 8.35 -21.79
N ALA A 95 -7.76 7.62 -22.82
CA ALA A 95 -7.99 6.18 -22.94
C ALA A 95 -7.17 5.44 -21.88
N THR A 96 -7.86 4.65 -21.05
CA THR A 96 -7.26 3.85 -19.98
C THR A 96 -6.14 2.94 -20.47
N GLU A 97 -6.31 2.33 -21.65
CA GLU A 97 -5.37 1.35 -22.21
C GLU A 97 -4.00 1.97 -22.54
N ASP A 98 -4.01 3.25 -22.89
CA ASP A 98 -2.81 4.01 -23.27
C ASP A 98 -2.26 4.86 -22.11
N ASN A 99 -2.95 4.89 -20.96
CA ASN A 99 -2.55 5.71 -19.83
C ASN A 99 -1.81 4.89 -18.77
N LEU A 100 -0.62 5.35 -18.40
CA LEU A 100 0.22 4.70 -17.40
C LEU A 100 -0.39 4.71 -15.98
N ALA A 101 -1.21 5.72 -15.64
CA ALA A 101 -1.56 5.98 -14.24
C ALA A 101 -2.34 4.86 -13.55
N PRO A 102 -3.43 4.30 -14.14
CA PRO A 102 -4.15 3.19 -13.54
C PRO A 102 -3.27 1.95 -13.36
N TRP A 103 -2.47 1.61 -14.37
CA TRP A 103 -1.57 0.46 -14.30
C TRP A 103 -0.47 0.63 -13.24
N ALA A 104 0.10 1.84 -13.13
CA ALA A 104 1.11 2.14 -12.13
C ALA A 104 0.57 2.03 -10.70
N LEU A 105 -0.65 2.50 -10.43
CA LEU A 105 -1.24 2.44 -9.10
C LEU A 105 -1.70 1.01 -8.73
N TYR A 106 -2.50 0.38 -9.58
CA TYR A 106 -3.15 -0.90 -9.24
C TYR A 106 -2.24 -2.11 -9.45
N VAL A 107 -1.38 -2.11 -10.47
CA VAL A 107 -0.52 -3.25 -10.74
C VAL A 107 0.83 -3.04 -10.09
N THR A 108 1.56 -2.02 -10.50
CA THR A 108 2.95 -1.85 -10.04
C THR A 108 3.02 -1.54 -8.54
N PHE A 109 2.28 -0.54 -8.07
CA PHE A 109 2.34 -0.14 -6.67
C PHE A 109 1.57 -1.12 -5.78
N TRP A 110 0.28 -1.33 -6.01
CA TRP A 110 -0.54 -2.14 -5.10
C TRP A 110 -0.11 -3.61 -5.05
N VAL A 111 0.03 -4.29 -6.19
CA VAL A 111 0.50 -5.68 -6.21
C VAL A 111 1.98 -5.76 -5.82
N GLY A 112 2.83 -4.88 -6.34
CA GLY A 112 4.27 -4.89 -6.06
C GLY A 112 4.63 -4.58 -4.61
N LEU A 113 3.81 -3.81 -3.89
CA LEU A 113 4.01 -3.51 -2.48
C LEU A 113 3.97 -4.77 -1.61
N VAL A 114 3.19 -5.78 -2.00
CA VAL A 114 3.04 -7.04 -1.25
C VAL A 114 4.35 -7.84 -1.17
N PRO A 115 4.93 -8.33 -2.28
CA PRO A 115 6.19 -9.07 -2.24
C PRO A 115 7.33 -8.19 -1.74
N ALA A 116 7.36 -6.90 -2.08
CA ALA A 116 8.39 -5.99 -1.58
C ALA A 116 8.36 -5.89 -0.05
N SER A 117 7.18 -5.82 0.55
CA SER A 117 7.03 -5.73 2.01
C SER A 117 7.35 -7.05 2.71
N VAL A 118 6.96 -8.18 2.12
CA VAL A 118 7.26 -9.52 2.65
C VAL A 118 8.75 -9.83 2.58
N LEU A 119 9.46 -9.40 1.53
CA LEU A 119 10.88 -9.71 1.35
C LEU A 119 11.83 -8.71 2.05
N LEU A 120 11.51 -7.41 2.02
CA LEU A 120 12.43 -6.33 2.42
C LEU A 120 12.03 -5.64 3.74
N GLY A 121 10.93 -6.08 4.34
CA GLY A 121 10.32 -5.48 5.52
C GLY A 121 9.50 -4.23 5.17
N PRO A 122 9.29 -3.28 6.10
CA PRO A 122 8.36 -2.16 5.88
C PRO A 122 8.98 -1.10 4.94
N VAL A 123 9.00 -1.42 3.64
CA VAL A 123 9.60 -0.58 2.58
C VAL A 123 8.89 0.76 2.46
N TRP A 124 7.55 0.76 2.44
CA TRP A 124 6.78 1.99 2.27
C TRP A 124 7.06 2.97 3.41
N ARG A 125 7.11 2.51 4.67
CA ARG A 125 7.48 3.36 5.81
C ARG A 125 8.82 4.10 5.63
N ARG A 126 9.78 3.52 4.89
CA ARG A 126 11.08 4.17 4.63
C ARG A 126 11.00 5.19 3.50
N VAL A 127 10.34 4.82 2.40
CA VAL A 127 10.31 5.62 1.16
C VAL A 127 9.08 6.54 1.05
N ASN A 128 8.17 6.50 2.02
CA ASN A 128 6.88 7.20 1.97
C ASN A 128 7.06 8.67 1.55
N PRO A 129 6.59 9.06 0.35
CA PRO A 129 6.73 10.43 -0.15
C PRO A 129 5.98 11.42 0.73
N LEU A 130 4.89 11.01 1.39
CA LEU A 130 4.09 11.86 2.26
C LEU A 130 4.85 12.29 3.51
N ARG A 131 5.65 11.40 4.11
CA ARG A 131 6.53 11.75 5.24
C ARG A 131 7.57 12.79 4.83
N THR A 132 8.07 12.69 3.61
CA THR A 132 9.05 13.64 3.04
C THR A 132 8.39 15.00 2.79
N LEU A 133 7.20 15.03 2.18
CA LEU A 133 6.42 16.23 1.95
C LEU A 133 6.02 16.91 3.26
N HIS A 134 5.55 16.15 4.25
CA HIS A 134 5.22 16.69 5.57
C HIS A 134 6.43 17.30 6.27
N ALA A 135 7.58 16.63 6.24
CA ALA A 135 8.81 17.18 6.83
C ALA A 135 9.29 18.44 6.10
N ALA A 136 9.17 18.49 4.77
CA ALA A 136 9.47 19.69 3.99
C ALA A 136 8.51 20.84 4.32
N LEU A 137 7.21 20.56 4.44
CA LEU A 137 6.19 21.53 4.80
C LEU A 137 6.44 22.11 6.19
N CYS A 138 6.69 21.26 7.20
CA CYS A 138 7.01 21.72 8.56
C CYS A 138 8.27 22.59 8.61
N ARG A 139 9.29 22.30 7.80
CA ARG A 139 10.49 23.14 7.68
C ARG A 139 10.18 24.50 7.05
N ALA A 140 9.42 24.50 5.96
CA ALA A 140 9.04 25.72 5.26
C ALA A 140 8.19 26.66 6.14
N THR A 141 7.29 26.09 6.94
CA THR A 141 6.39 26.84 7.83
C THR A 141 6.91 27.00 9.26
N ARG A 142 8.15 26.54 9.54
CA ARG A 142 8.78 26.52 10.88
C ARG A 142 7.87 25.95 11.98
N THR A 143 7.08 24.93 11.63
CA THR A 143 6.11 24.29 12.53
C THR A 143 6.67 22.99 13.11
N SER A 144 6.31 22.64 14.34
CA SER A 144 6.75 21.39 14.96
C SER A 144 6.25 20.15 14.20
N PRO A 145 7.13 19.18 13.84
CA PRO A 145 6.72 17.91 13.23
C PRO A 145 5.95 16.97 14.16
N ALA A 146 5.88 17.30 15.45
CA ALA A 146 5.14 16.53 16.46
C ALA A 146 3.61 16.71 16.36
N GLY A 147 3.15 17.62 15.51
CA GLY A 147 1.73 17.95 15.38
C GLY A 147 1.22 18.86 16.48
N ARG A 148 -0.07 19.18 16.41
CA ARG A 148 -0.80 20.03 17.36
C ARG A 148 -1.51 19.23 18.46
N ARG A 149 -1.86 17.97 18.19
CA ARG A 149 -2.50 17.06 19.15
C ARG A 149 -1.93 15.65 19.04
N ALA A 150 -1.85 14.96 20.17
CA ALA A 150 -1.54 13.53 20.18
C ALA A 150 -2.66 12.73 19.50
N LEU A 151 -2.30 11.71 18.74
CA LEU A 151 -3.25 10.80 18.12
C LEU A 151 -4.00 9.99 19.20
N PRO A 152 -5.35 10.06 19.28
CA PRO A 152 -6.11 9.30 20.26
C PRO A 152 -5.82 7.80 20.16
N ALA A 153 -5.45 7.17 21.28
CA ALA A 153 -5.17 5.73 21.32
C ALA A 153 -6.38 4.88 20.87
N ARG A 154 -7.60 5.38 21.10
CA ARG A 154 -8.88 4.73 20.72
C ARG A 154 -9.05 4.54 19.22
N LEU A 155 -8.43 5.38 18.39
CA LEU A 155 -8.52 5.25 16.93
C LEU A 155 -7.76 4.01 16.43
N GLY A 156 -6.75 3.53 17.17
CA GLY A 156 -5.98 2.35 16.78
C GLY A 156 -5.53 2.42 15.32
N TYR A 157 -5.91 1.40 14.53
CA TYR A 157 -5.72 1.34 13.07
C TYR A 157 -7.02 1.54 12.28
N LEU A 158 -8.11 1.99 12.92
CA LEU A 158 -9.38 2.23 12.23
C LEU A 158 -9.27 3.17 11.04
N PRO A 159 -8.50 4.28 11.09
CA PRO A 159 -8.41 5.16 9.93
C PRO A 159 -7.68 4.50 8.75
N ALA A 160 -6.60 3.76 9.03
CA ALA A 160 -5.92 2.97 8.00
C ALA A 160 -6.82 1.90 7.38
N ALA A 161 -7.61 1.20 8.22
CA ALA A 161 -8.59 0.21 7.75
C ALA A 161 -9.68 0.86 6.89
N ALA A 162 -10.26 1.98 7.32
CA ALA A 162 -11.26 2.71 6.56
C ALA A 162 -10.72 3.18 5.20
N TRP A 163 -9.48 3.68 5.16
CA TRP A 163 -8.83 4.05 3.91
C TRP A 163 -8.65 2.85 2.97
N LEU A 164 -8.10 1.74 3.47
CA LEU A 164 -7.89 0.53 2.67
C LEU A 164 -9.21 -0.04 2.14
N THR A 165 -10.27 -0.04 2.96
CA THR A 165 -11.61 -0.45 2.53
C THR A 165 -12.11 0.43 1.39
N GLY A 166 -11.98 1.76 1.51
CA GLY A 166 -12.35 2.70 0.45
C GLY A 166 -11.53 2.48 -0.83
N PHE A 167 -10.23 2.25 -0.70
CA PHE A 167 -9.33 1.95 -1.81
C PHE A 167 -9.72 0.66 -2.55
N VAL A 168 -9.92 -0.43 -1.81
CA VAL A 168 -10.30 -1.74 -2.39
C VAL A 168 -11.70 -1.68 -3.00
N TRP A 169 -12.64 -0.97 -2.37
CA TRP A 169 -13.96 -0.75 -2.96
C TRP A 169 -13.85 0.02 -4.29
N LEU A 170 -13.01 1.06 -4.35
CA LEU A 170 -12.76 1.81 -5.58
C LEU A 170 -12.10 0.94 -6.64
N GLU A 171 -11.12 0.13 -6.25
CA GLU A 171 -10.43 -0.81 -7.14
C GLU A 171 -11.36 -1.89 -7.71
N LEU A 172 -12.29 -2.44 -6.92
CA LEU A 172 -13.06 -3.61 -7.33
C LEU A 172 -14.46 -3.27 -7.86
N VAL A 173 -15.10 -2.26 -7.27
CA VAL A 173 -16.55 -2.01 -7.45
C VAL A 173 -16.83 -0.71 -8.19
N ALA A 174 -16.01 0.33 -8.02
CA ALA A 174 -16.35 1.65 -8.54
C ALA A 174 -16.49 1.65 -10.08
N PRO A 175 -17.56 2.28 -10.62
CA PRO A 175 -17.67 2.56 -12.05
C PRO A 175 -16.52 3.44 -12.51
N GLY A 176 -15.91 3.12 -13.66
CA GLY A 176 -14.80 3.92 -14.18
C GLY A 176 -13.54 3.87 -13.31
N ARG A 177 -13.35 2.85 -12.48
CA ARG A 177 -12.14 2.64 -11.63
C ARG A 177 -10.81 2.84 -12.34
N SER A 178 -10.76 2.59 -13.66
CA SER A 178 -9.56 2.71 -14.48
C SER A 178 -9.48 4.04 -15.24
N ASP A 179 -10.39 4.99 -14.99
CA ASP A 179 -10.29 6.36 -15.50
C ASP A 179 -9.01 7.02 -14.94
N PRO A 180 -8.07 7.44 -15.80
CA PRO A 180 -6.85 8.10 -15.37
C PRO A 180 -7.10 9.30 -14.46
N ARG A 181 -8.16 10.08 -14.72
CA ARG A 181 -8.49 11.28 -13.92
C ARG A 181 -8.98 10.92 -12.53
N LEU A 182 -9.76 9.85 -12.41
CA LEU A 182 -10.18 9.32 -11.11
C LEU A 182 -8.96 8.88 -10.30
N VAL A 183 -8.03 8.16 -10.92
CA VAL A 183 -6.78 7.71 -10.29
C VAL A 183 -5.91 8.89 -9.85
N GLY A 184 -5.70 9.88 -10.71
CA GLY A 184 -4.95 11.08 -10.35
C GLY A 184 -5.59 11.85 -9.20
N THR A 185 -6.92 12.01 -9.24
CA THR A 185 -7.69 12.66 -8.18
C THR A 185 -7.59 11.90 -6.86
N LEU A 186 -7.65 10.57 -6.91
CA LEU A 186 -7.49 9.70 -5.74
C LEU A 186 -6.13 9.89 -5.08
N ILE A 187 -5.05 9.90 -5.87
CA ILE A 187 -3.68 10.09 -5.37
C ILE A 187 -3.53 11.48 -4.72
N LEU A 188 -4.10 12.52 -5.34
CA LEU A 188 -4.09 13.88 -4.79
C LEU A 188 -4.92 13.99 -3.51
N ALA A 189 -6.14 13.45 -3.51
CA ALA A 189 -7.02 13.43 -2.34
C ALA A 189 -6.37 12.67 -1.18
N TYR A 190 -5.78 11.50 -1.46
CA TYR A 190 -5.01 10.73 -0.50
C TYR A 190 -3.86 11.54 0.12
N THR A 191 -3.10 12.22 -0.73
CA THR A 191 -1.97 13.06 -0.32
C THR A 191 -2.44 14.21 0.56
N ALA A 192 -3.49 14.93 0.12
CA ALA A 192 -4.04 16.07 0.85
C ALA A 192 -4.58 15.68 2.23
N VAL A 193 -5.39 14.61 2.30
CA VAL A 193 -5.97 14.12 3.56
C VAL A 193 -4.87 13.69 4.53
N ASN A 194 -3.89 12.92 4.08
CA ASN A 194 -2.81 12.46 4.96
C ASN A 194 -1.91 13.61 5.41
N LEU A 195 -1.61 14.58 4.54
CA LEU A 195 -0.82 15.75 4.93
C LEU A 195 -1.58 16.64 5.93
N ALA A 196 -2.88 16.85 5.74
CA ALA A 196 -3.70 17.63 6.66
C ALA A 196 -3.79 16.95 8.04
N LEU A 197 -4.00 15.63 8.06
CA LEU A 197 -4.06 14.87 9.31
C LEU A 197 -2.68 14.75 9.98
N ALA A 198 -1.61 14.59 9.21
CA ALA A 198 -0.24 14.63 9.75
C ALA A 198 0.13 16.03 10.26
N TRP A 199 -0.39 17.10 9.67
CA TRP A 199 -0.21 18.45 10.19
C TRP A 199 -0.87 18.63 11.57
N TRP A 200 -2.03 17.99 11.78
CA TRP A 200 -2.74 18.06 13.05
C TRP A 200 -2.21 17.09 14.11
N PHE A 201 -1.99 15.83 13.74
CA PHE A 201 -1.61 14.73 14.65
C PHE A 201 -0.10 14.39 14.63
N GLY A 202 0.67 15.07 13.79
CA GLY A 202 2.11 14.88 13.66
C GLY A 202 2.50 13.66 12.82
N ARG A 203 3.82 13.41 12.78
CA ARG A 203 4.46 12.26 12.09
C ARG A 203 3.94 10.88 12.50
N ASP A 204 3.28 10.77 13.64
CA ASP A 204 2.75 9.51 14.15
C ASP A 204 1.47 9.08 13.43
N TRP A 205 0.76 10.03 12.79
CA TRP A 205 -0.37 9.75 11.92
C TRP A 205 -0.03 8.68 10.88
N PHE A 206 1.08 8.83 10.16
CA PHE A 206 1.50 7.90 9.12
C PHE A 206 1.71 6.45 9.60
N THR A 207 1.93 6.25 10.90
CA THR A 207 2.13 4.89 11.42
C THR A 207 0.80 4.14 11.59
N ARG A 208 -0.32 4.85 11.76
CA ARG A 208 -1.62 4.28 12.15
C ARG A 208 -2.79 4.67 11.26
N GLY A 209 -2.71 5.81 10.58
CA GLY A 209 -3.75 6.38 9.74
C GLY A 209 -3.45 6.32 8.24
N ASP A 210 -2.17 6.24 7.84
CA ASP A 210 -1.80 5.96 6.45
C ASP A 210 -2.04 4.47 6.17
N GLY A 211 -3.03 4.20 5.31
CA GLY A 211 -3.46 2.83 5.00
C GLY A 211 -2.36 2.01 4.32
N PHE A 212 -1.59 2.58 3.39
CA PHE A 212 -0.52 1.86 2.69
C PHE A 212 0.67 1.59 3.61
N GLU A 213 0.99 2.51 4.53
CA GLU A 213 2.05 2.31 5.51
C GLU A 213 1.67 1.27 6.56
N ALA A 214 0.44 1.32 7.07
CA ALA A 214 -0.08 0.29 7.98
C ALA A 214 -0.12 -1.09 7.29
N TYR A 215 -0.58 -1.14 6.04
CA TYR A 215 -0.62 -2.37 5.24
C TYR A 215 0.77 -2.95 4.99
N SER A 216 1.71 -2.15 4.49
CA SER A 216 3.10 -2.60 4.28
C SER A 216 3.78 -3.06 5.57
N SER A 217 3.48 -2.41 6.70
CA SER A 217 4.03 -2.78 8.01
C SER A 217 3.42 -4.07 8.55
N LEU A 218 2.16 -4.35 8.25
CA LEU A 218 1.52 -5.62 8.57
C LEU A 218 2.13 -6.75 7.73
N LEU A 219 2.27 -6.53 6.41
CA LEU A 219 2.90 -7.48 5.50
C LEU A 219 4.34 -7.82 5.90
N ALA A 220 5.09 -6.82 6.30
CA ALA A 220 6.47 -6.96 6.77
C ALA A 220 6.61 -7.87 8.00
N ARG A 221 5.56 -8.01 8.84
CA ARG A 221 5.59 -8.93 10.00
C ARG A 221 5.58 -10.40 9.59
N MET A 222 5.14 -10.71 8.37
CA MET A 222 5.20 -12.05 7.80
C MET A 222 6.54 -12.33 7.11
N SER A 223 7.47 -11.37 7.12
CA SER A 223 8.78 -11.57 6.53
C SER A 223 9.55 -12.66 7.28
N PRO A 224 10.13 -13.66 6.57
CA PRO A 224 10.99 -14.65 7.19
C PRO A 224 12.32 -14.04 7.70
N ILE A 225 12.61 -12.79 7.34
CA ILE A 225 13.85 -12.09 7.68
C ILE A 225 13.51 -10.92 8.63
N GLY A 226 13.95 -11.05 9.88
CA GLY A 226 13.70 -10.07 10.93
C GLY A 226 14.89 -9.14 11.13
N ARG A 227 14.62 -7.86 11.36
CA ARG A 227 15.63 -6.93 11.89
C ARG A 227 15.45 -6.92 13.41
N ARG A 228 16.30 -7.63 14.14
CA ARG A 228 16.30 -7.57 15.61
C ARG A 228 16.46 -6.12 16.05
N GLY A 229 15.58 -5.65 16.93
CA GLY A 229 15.96 -4.58 17.84
C GLY A 229 17.16 -5.08 18.64
N THR A 230 18.24 -4.31 18.63
CA THR A 230 19.40 -4.56 19.49
C THR A 230 18.92 -4.87 20.89
N ARG A 231 19.15 -6.11 21.31
CA ARG A 231 18.91 -6.58 22.68
C ARG A 231 19.82 -5.71 23.56
N THR A 232 19.29 -4.70 24.22
CA THR A 232 20.01 -4.07 25.33
C THR A 232 20.28 -5.18 26.34
N PRO A 233 21.54 -5.40 26.76
CA PRO A 233 21.82 -6.36 27.81
C PRO A 233 21.09 -5.87 29.06
N VAL A 234 20.14 -6.66 29.55
CA VAL A 234 19.66 -6.50 30.91
C VAL A 234 20.84 -6.95 31.77
N HIS A 235 21.56 -6.00 32.36
CA HIS A 235 22.53 -6.29 33.40
C HIS A 235 21.77 -6.79 34.64
N PRO A 236 22.24 -7.86 35.29
CA PRO A 236 21.68 -8.36 36.54
C PRO A 236 21.90 -7.39 37.71
#